data_AF-A0A382H5V4-F1
#
_entry.id   AF-A0A382H5V4-F1
#
_cell.length_a   1.000
_cell.length_b   1.000
_cell.length_c   1.000
_cell.angle_alpha   90.00
_cell.angle_beta   90.00
_cell.angle_gamma   90.00
#
_symmetry.space_group_name_H-M   'P 1'
#
loop_
_entity.id
_entity.type
_entity.pdbx_description
1 polymer ?
#
loop_
_entity_poly.entity_id
_entity_poly.type
_entity_poly.pdbx_seq_one_letter_code
_entity_poly.pdbx_strand_id
1 'polypeptide(L)'
;VDGKTAEQAGYFRLCDQARAFTTKLKNNPESSNFGVMLEFYWLCAQLGLVAYSQDQNLPKAPPPGTEVTDEFTGETRNHQYLQRSFVMFRYLCDMGYEEFDSDSSDPIENAMDQFLQMTGTHLTNRGLKEMDTYAQKGWDIIEEKGISRASTMSVFLTQYVELLQSYLD
;
A
#
# COMPACT_ATOMS: atom_id res chain seq x y z
N VAL A 1 -8.81 35.69 -5.54
CA VAL A 1 -9.10 34.63 -4.56
C VAL A 1 -8.46 33.36 -5.08
N ASP A 2 -7.35 33.04 -4.43
CA ASP A 2 -6.68 31.75 -4.27
C ASP A 2 -6.32 30.93 -5.50
N GLY A 3 -5.05 31.08 -5.88
CA GLY A 3 -4.32 30.06 -6.63
C GLY A 3 -4.38 28.75 -5.88
N LYS A 4 -5.11 27.78 -6.44
CA LYS A 4 -4.98 26.38 -6.10
C LYS A 4 -3.53 26.00 -6.37
N THR A 5 -2.69 26.02 -5.34
CA THR A 5 -1.42 25.32 -5.37
C THR A 5 -1.77 23.88 -5.71
N ALA A 6 -1.45 23.44 -6.92
CA ALA A 6 -1.59 22.05 -7.29
C ALA A 6 -0.86 21.24 -6.21
N GLU A 7 -1.59 20.38 -5.50
CA GLU A 7 -0.99 19.52 -4.50
C GLU A 7 0.16 18.78 -5.20
N GLN A 8 1.39 19.05 -4.78
CA GLN A 8 2.55 18.39 -5.34
C GLN A 8 2.36 16.89 -5.11
N ALA A 9 2.49 16.08 -6.15
CA ALA A 9 2.30 14.63 -6.04
C ALA A 9 3.24 14.09 -4.96
N GLY A 10 2.68 13.36 -4.00
CA GLY A 10 3.46 12.67 -3.00
C GLY A 10 4.19 11.47 -3.59
N TYR A 11 4.99 10.82 -2.76
CA TYR A 11 5.71 9.60 -3.11
C TYR A 11 5.20 8.45 -2.24
N PHE A 12 5.14 7.24 -2.80
CA PHE A 12 5.02 6.01 -2.01
C PHE A 12 6.22 5.86 -1.08
N ARG A 13 6.03 5.39 0.15
CA ARG A 13 7.11 5.27 1.14
C ARG A 13 7.17 3.90 1.81
N LEU A 14 8.38 3.43 2.08
CA LEU A 14 8.67 2.23 2.87
C LEU A 14 9.76 2.54 3.86
N CYS A 15 9.64 2.09 5.12
CA CYS A 15 10.73 2.22 6.07
C CYS A 15 12.05 1.62 5.57
N ASP A 16 13.17 2.10 6.11
CA ASP A 16 14.51 1.71 5.67
C ASP A 16 14.77 0.20 5.79
N GLN A 17 14.18 -0.45 6.80
CA GLN A 17 14.28 -1.89 7.02
C GLN A 17 13.60 -2.67 5.88
N ALA A 18 12.38 -2.27 5.50
CA ALA A 18 11.67 -2.85 4.37
C ALA A 18 12.48 -2.69 3.07
N ARG A 19 12.99 -1.48 2.81
CA ARG A 19 13.81 -1.19 1.62
C ARG A 19 15.09 -2.02 1.59
N ALA A 20 15.77 -2.14 2.74
CA ALA A 20 16.98 -2.96 2.87
C ALA A 20 16.68 -4.43 2.59
N PHE A 21 15.55 -4.95 3.08
CA PHE A 21 15.11 -6.31 2.80
C PHE A 21 14.78 -6.53 1.32
N THR A 22 14.01 -5.64 0.69
CA THR A 22 13.74 -5.73 -0.76
C THR A 22 15.03 -5.69 -1.57
N THR A 23 15.99 -4.84 -1.18
CA THR A 23 17.28 -4.71 -1.84
C THR A 23 18.12 -5.97 -1.68
N LYS A 24 18.14 -6.56 -0.48
CA LYS A 24 18.76 -7.87 -0.20
C LYS A 24 18.20 -8.96 -1.11
N LEU A 25 16.87 -9.05 -1.23
CA LEU A 25 16.23 -10.04 -2.10
C LEU A 25 16.54 -9.79 -3.58
N LYS A 26 16.46 -8.55 -4.05
CA LYS A 26 16.76 -8.18 -5.44
C LYS A 26 18.20 -8.51 -5.84
N ASN A 27 19.14 -8.35 -4.92
CA ASN A 27 20.55 -8.63 -5.17
C ASN A 27 20.89 -10.12 -5.07
N ASN A 28 19.93 -10.99 -4.71
CA ASN A 28 20.13 -12.43 -4.74
C ASN A 28 20.01 -12.96 -6.19
N PRO A 29 21.02 -13.65 -6.73
CA PRO A 29 20.99 -14.21 -8.09
C PRO A 29 19.79 -15.14 -8.36
N GLU A 30 19.28 -15.83 -7.33
CA GLU A 30 18.12 -16.71 -7.41
C GLU A 30 16.78 -15.95 -7.45
N SER A 31 16.82 -14.61 -7.36
CA SER A 31 15.65 -13.73 -7.23
C SER A 31 15.62 -12.63 -8.31
N SER A 32 16.34 -12.82 -9.42
CA SER A 32 16.53 -11.84 -10.51
C SER A 32 15.23 -11.35 -11.17
N ASN A 33 14.12 -12.08 -11.02
CA ASN A 33 12.82 -11.77 -11.60
C ASN A 33 11.92 -10.93 -10.68
N PHE A 34 12.34 -10.61 -9.45
CA PHE A 34 11.52 -9.77 -8.59
C PHE A 34 11.56 -8.33 -9.09
N GLY A 35 10.37 -7.82 -9.42
CA GLY A 35 10.22 -6.51 -10.03
C GLY A 35 10.43 -5.39 -9.03
N VAL A 36 10.02 -4.21 -9.47
CA VAL A 36 10.41 -2.92 -8.90
C VAL A 36 10.03 -2.86 -7.41
N MET A 37 10.73 -2.06 -6.60
CA MET A 37 10.48 -1.88 -5.15
C MET A 37 9.00 -1.64 -4.80
N LEU A 38 8.22 -1.08 -5.73
CA LEU A 38 6.79 -0.87 -5.60
C LEU A 38 5.95 -2.17 -5.57
N GLU A 39 6.40 -3.26 -6.19
CA GLU A 39 5.73 -4.56 -6.08
C GLU A 39 5.84 -5.10 -4.66
N PHE A 40 7.00 -4.96 -4.03
CA PHE A 40 7.16 -5.32 -2.61
C PHE A 40 6.32 -4.43 -1.70
N TYR A 41 6.30 -3.12 -1.98
CA TYR A 41 5.41 -2.19 -1.30
C TYR A 41 3.95 -2.67 -1.37
N TRP A 42 3.51 -3.08 -2.55
CA TRP A 42 2.15 -3.57 -2.73
C TRP A 42 1.87 -4.87 -1.96
N LEU A 43 2.81 -5.82 -1.90
CA LEU A 43 2.69 -6.99 -1.05
C LEU A 43 2.53 -6.60 0.43
N CYS A 44 3.32 -5.64 0.91
CA CYS A 44 3.16 -5.14 2.27
C CYS A 44 1.78 -4.50 2.46
N ALA A 45 1.32 -3.67 1.52
CA ALA A 45 0.02 -3.03 1.60
C ALA A 45 -1.14 -4.05 1.62
N GLN A 46 -1.07 -5.11 0.80
CA GLN A 46 -2.06 -6.19 0.79
C GLN A 46 -2.18 -6.87 2.16
N LEU A 47 -1.05 -7.26 2.75
CA LEU A 47 -1.06 -7.87 4.08
C LEU A 47 -1.59 -6.91 5.15
N GLY A 48 -1.18 -5.65 5.11
CA GLY A 48 -1.69 -4.63 6.03
C GLY A 48 -3.20 -4.41 5.91
N LEU A 49 -3.72 -4.36 4.69
CA LEU A 49 -5.16 -4.24 4.41
C LEU A 49 -5.95 -5.44 4.97
N VAL A 50 -5.47 -6.65 4.74
CA VAL A 50 -6.13 -7.86 5.24
C VAL A 50 -6.04 -7.93 6.77
N ALA A 51 -4.87 -7.68 7.35
CA ALA A 51 -4.70 -7.67 8.80
C ALA A 51 -5.55 -6.59 9.49
N TYR A 52 -5.79 -5.47 8.81
CA TYR A 52 -6.62 -4.39 9.32
C TYR A 52 -8.10 -4.80 9.46
N SER A 53 -8.57 -5.84 8.75
CA SER A 53 -9.90 -6.41 8.97
C SER A 53 -10.06 -7.05 10.36
N GLN A 54 -8.96 -7.51 10.96
CA GLN A 54 -8.95 -8.16 12.26
C GLN A 54 -8.48 -7.23 13.39
N ASP A 55 -7.55 -6.32 13.09
CA ASP A 55 -6.99 -5.36 14.03
C ASP A 55 -6.93 -3.96 13.41
N GLN A 56 -7.76 -3.06 13.90
CA GLN A 56 -7.87 -1.71 13.35
C GLN A 56 -6.76 -0.74 13.83
N ASN A 57 -5.74 -1.21 14.54
CA ASN A 57 -4.61 -0.37 14.89
C ASN A 57 -3.68 -0.16 13.69
N LEU A 58 -3.58 1.08 13.21
CA LEU A 58 -2.70 1.45 12.12
C LEU A 58 -1.44 2.16 12.64
N PRO A 59 -0.24 1.80 12.16
CA PRO A 59 0.98 2.53 12.48
C PRO A 59 0.96 3.92 11.81
N LYS A 60 1.96 4.74 12.13
CA LYS A 60 2.18 5.96 11.35
C LYS A 60 2.85 5.60 10.02
N ALA A 61 2.45 6.27 8.95
CA ALA A 61 3.18 6.23 7.69
C ALA A 61 4.68 6.58 7.89
N PRO A 62 5.58 6.00 7.09
CA PRO A 62 7.00 6.31 7.16
C PRO A 62 7.30 7.81 6.99
N PRO A 63 8.35 8.33 7.63
CA PRO A 63 8.72 9.74 7.52
C PRO A 63 9.22 10.08 6.09
N PRO A 64 9.21 11.37 5.72
CA PRO A 64 9.88 11.85 4.51
C PRO A 64 11.36 11.44 4.48
N GLY A 65 11.92 11.18 3.29
CA GLY A 65 13.26 10.64 3.07
C GLY A 65 13.28 9.14 2.72
N THR A 66 12.14 8.47 2.83
CA THR A 66 11.97 7.03 2.57
C THR A 66 11.22 6.75 1.25
N GLU A 67 11.21 7.72 0.35
CA GLU A 67 10.46 7.71 -0.91
C GLU A 67 10.91 6.58 -1.85
N VAL A 68 9.93 5.85 -2.38
CA VAL A 68 10.12 4.77 -3.37
C VAL A 68 9.97 5.33 -4.79
N THR A 69 8.81 5.91 -5.11
CA THR A 69 8.48 6.52 -6.40
C THR A 69 7.20 7.35 -6.24
N ASP A 70 6.90 8.25 -7.18
CA ASP A 70 5.70 9.11 -7.23
C ASP A 70 4.58 8.53 -8.12
N GLU A 71 4.82 7.41 -8.80
CA GLU A 71 3.84 6.79 -9.70
C GLU A 71 3.81 5.27 -9.60
N PHE A 72 2.72 4.66 -10.07
CA PHE A 72 2.67 3.21 -10.21
C PHE A 72 3.59 2.77 -11.36
N THR A 73 4.49 1.81 -11.08
CA THR A 73 5.54 1.33 -11.99
C THR A 73 5.56 -0.19 -12.13
N GLY A 74 6.23 -0.71 -13.17
CA GLY A 74 6.28 -2.15 -13.44
C GLY A 74 4.88 -2.74 -13.66
N GLU A 75 4.66 -3.97 -13.18
CA GLU A 75 3.36 -4.65 -13.30
C GLU A 75 2.26 -3.99 -12.46
N THR A 76 2.61 -3.31 -11.37
CA THR A 76 1.62 -2.59 -10.55
C THR A 76 0.92 -1.48 -11.33
N ARG A 77 1.57 -0.87 -12.32
CA ARG A 77 0.97 0.14 -13.20
C ARG A 77 -0.22 -0.40 -13.98
N ASN A 78 -0.13 -1.64 -14.45
CA ASN A 78 -1.21 -2.28 -15.21
C ASN A 78 -2.45 -2.48 -14.33
N HIS A 79 -2.26 -2.69 -13.03
CA HIS A 79 -3.33 -3.04 -12.08
C HIS A 79 -3.64 -1.91 -11.09
N GLN A 80 -3.10 -0.70 -11.30
CA GLN A 80 -3.21 0.41 -10.37
C GLN A 80 -4.66 0.79 -10.03
N TYR A 81 -5.59 0.60 -10.96
CA TYR A 81 -7.01 0.88 -10.71
C TYR A 81 -7.57 -0.06 -9.64
N LEU A 82 -7.20 -1.35 -9.64
CA LEU A 82 -7.60 -2.30 -8.59
C LEU A 82 -7.02 -1.90 -7.24
N GLN A 83 -5.73 -1.56 -7.21
CA GLN A 83 -5.04 -1.15 -5.99
C GLN A 83 -5.71 0.06 -5.36
N ARG A 84 -5.97 1.10 -6.17
CA ARG A 84 -6.69 2.31 -5.76
C ARG A 84 -8.09 2.00 -5.25
N SER A 85 -8.85 1.17 -5.96
CA SER A 85 -10.21 0.79 -5.56
C SER A 85 -10.24 0.04 -4.22
N PHE A 86 -9.28 -0.85 -3.96
CA PHE A 86 -9.21 -1.57 -2.68
C PHE A 86 -8.91 -0.64 -1.51
N VAL A 87 -7.92 0.25 -1.64
CA VAL A 87 -7.59 1.18 -0.56
C VAL A 87 -8.73 2.18 -0.35
N MET A 88 -9.34 2.67 -1.43
CA MET A 88 -10.53 3.54 -1.37
C MET A 88 -11.70 2.86 -0.65
N PHE A 89 -12.03 1.62 -1.05
CA PHE A 89 -13.09 0.86 -0.41
C PHE A 89 -12.86 0.76 1.09
N ARG A 90 -11.63 0.45 1.51
CA ARG A 90 -11.31 0.34 2.92
C ARG A 90 -11.40 1.67 3.67
N TYR A 91 -10.91 2.74 3.06
CA TYR A 91 -11.04 4.10 3.58
C TYR A 91 -12.51 4.51 3.77
N LEU A 92 -13.40 4.13 2.85
CA LEU A 92 -14.84 4.36 2.99
C LEU A 92 -15.42 3.52 4.14
N CYS A 93 -15.06 2.24 4.27
CA CYS A 93 -15.50 1.44 5.41
C CYS A 93 -15.09 2.06 6.76
N ASP A 94 -13.89 2.65 6.86
CA ASP A 94 -13.43 3.33 8.08
C ASP A 94 -14.22 4.60 8.40
N MET A 95 -14.78 5.24 7.38
CA MET A 95 -15.72 6.34 7.55
C MET A 95 -17.13 5.88 7.96
N GLY A 96 -17.38 4.57 8.04
CA GLY A 96 -18.66 3.98 8.41
C GLY A 96 -19.57 3.63 7.23
N TYR A 97 -19.06 3.62 6.00
CA TYR A 97 -19.84 3.17 4.85
C TYR A 97 -19.85 1.63 4.80
N GLU A 98 -20.99 1.05 5.20
CA GLU A 98 -21.23 -0.40 5.16
C GLU A 98 -22.06 -0.83 3.93
N GLU A 99 -22.97 0.04 3.47
CA GLU A 99 -23.79 -0.14 2.27
C GLU A 99 -23.62 1.07 1.33
N PHE A 100 -23.48 0.79 0.03
CA PHE A 100 -23.32 1.82 -0.99
C PHE A 100 -24.64 1.99 -1.74
N ASP A 101 -25.44 2.98 -1.37
CA ASP A 101 -26.71 3.33 -2.01
C ASP A 101 -26.66 4.70 -2.72
N SER A 102 -27.74 5.06 -3.41
CA SER A 102 -27.84 6.33 -4.14
C SER A 102 -27.75 7.56 -3.24
N ASP A 103 -28.15 7.43 -1.97
CA ASP A 103 -28.21 8.52 -1.01
C ASP A 103 -26.83 8.81 -0.40
N SER A 104 -25.92 7.84 -0.52
CA SER A 104 -24.51 7.95 -0.14
C SER A 104 -23.62 8.52 -1.24
N SER A 105 -24.18 8.89 -2.41
CA SER A 105 -23.41 9.35 -3.59
C SER A 105 -22.58 10.60 -3.34
N ASP A 106 -23.15 11.70 -2.84
CA ASP A 106 -22.41 12.95 -2.61
C ASP A 106 -21.28 12.79 -1.56
N PRO A 107 -21.48 12.11 -0.41
CA PRO A 107 -20.40 11.88 0.54
C PRO A 107 -19.28 10.98 0.02
N ILE A 108 -19.62 9.95 -0.77
CA ILE A 108 -18.64 9.07 -1.42
C ILE A 108 -17.85 9.85 -2.47
N GLU A 109 -18.50 10.67 -3.30
CA GLU A 109 -17.83 11.49 -4.31
C GLU A 109 -16.83 12.46 -3.66
N ASN A 110 -17.23 13.11 -2.56
CA ASN A 110 -16.33 13.96 -1.79
C ASN A 110 -15.12 13.19 -1.20
N ALA A 111 -15.33 11.96 -0.74
CA ALA A 111 -14.24 11.10 -0.28
C ALA A 111 -13.31 10.69 -1.44
N MET A 112 -13.88 10.42 -2.61
CA MET A 112 -13.13 10.13 -3.83
C MET A 112 -12.24 11.29 -4.25
N ASP A 113 -12.75 12.52 -4.23
CA ASP A 113 -11.96 13.72 -4.56
C ASP A 113 -10.80 13.98 -3.59
N GLN A 114 -10.97 13.60 -2.32
CA GLN A 114 -9.89 13.74 -1.33
C GLN A 114 -8.78 12.71 -1.49
N PHE A 115 -9.05 11.61 -2.19
CA PHE A 115 -8.19 10.43 -2.19
C PHE A 115 -7.58 10.16 -3.58
N LEU A 116 -8.35 10.42 -4.63
CA LEU A 116 -8.00 10.22 -6.02
C LEU A 116 -7.79 11.58 -6.68
N GLN A 117 -6.73 11.73 -7.47
CA GLN A 117 -6.61 12.94 -8.29
C GLN A 117 -7.65 12.89 -9.43
N MET A 118 -8.36 13.99 -9.66
CA MET A 118 -9.35 14.12 -10.75
C MET A 118 -8.77 13.83 -12.14
N THR A 119 -7.47 14.06 -12.33
CA THR A 119 -6.76 13.81 -13.59
C THR A 119 -5.71 12.73 -13.41
N GLY A 120 -5.80 11.68 -14.22
CA GLY A 120 -4.80 10.61 -14.27
C GLY A 120 -5.08 9.46 -13.31
N THR A 121 -4.03 8.69 -13.02
CA THR A 121 -4.12 7.46 -12.23
C THR A 121 -3.42 7.58 -10.87
N HIS A 122 -3.10 8.81 -10.47
CA HIS A 122 -2.41 9.10 -9.23
C HIS A 122 -3.36 9.14 -8.03
N LEU A 123 -2.76 8.98 -6.85
CA LEU A 123 -3.39 9.22 -5.56
C LEU A 123 -3.10 10.66 -5.11
N THR A 124 -3.98 11.24 -4.31
CA THR A 124 -3.65 12.47 -3.57
C THR A 124 -2.61 12.17 -2.49
N ASN A 125 -2.06 13.20 -1.83
CA ASN A 125 -1.17 12.98 -0.69
C ASN A 125 -1.84 12.22 0.44
N ARG A 126 -3.16 12.41 0.60
CA ARG A 126 -3.95 11.63 1.55
C ARG A 126 -4.01 10.16 1.13
N GLY A 127 -4.37 9.89 -0.13
CA GLY A 127 -4.45 8.51 -0.62
C GLY A 127 -3.12 7.76 -0.50
N LEU A 128 -2.00 8.44 -0.78
CA LEU A 128 -0.66 7.92 -0.57
C LEU A 128 -0.37 7.63 0.90
N LYS A 129 -0.72 8.55 1.80
CA LYS A 129 -0.51 8.37 3.24
C LYS A 129 -1.29 7.17 3.80
N GLU A 130 -2.53 6.96 3.36
CA GLU A 130 -3.33 5.79 3.74
C GLU A 130 -2.66 4.51 3.24
N MET A 131 -2.26 4.48 1.96
CA MET A 131 -1.57 3.34 1.37
C MET A 131 -0.23 3.03 2.07
N ASP A 132 0.55 4.07 2.40
CA ASP A 132 1.81 3.95 3.14
C ASP A 132 1.61 3.39 4.56
N THR A 133 0.48 3.73 5.18
CA THR A 133 0.11 3.24 6.51
C THR A 133 -0.21 1.75 6.48
N TYR A 134 -0.96 1.29 5.48
CA TYR A 134 -1.20 -0.14 5.25
C TYR A 134 0.10 -0.87 4.89
N ALA A 135 0.94 -0.31 4.02
CA ALA A 135 2.22 -0.90 3.67
C ALA A 135 3.13 -1.04 4.90
N GLN A 136 3.19 -0.02 5.76
CA GLN A 136 3.95 -0.10 7.00
C GLN A 136 3.41 -1.18 7.94
N LYS A 137 2.08 -1.28 8.10
CA LYS A 137 1.47 -2.34 8.91
C LYS A 137 1.87 -3.73 8.42
N GLY A 138 1.81 -3.97 7.10
CA GLY A 138 2.22 -5.26 6.54
C GLY A 138 3.70 -5.56 6.75
N TRP A 139 4.57 -4.55 6.62
CA TRP A 139 5.99 -4.71 6.93
C TRP A 139 6.19 -5.09 8.41
N ASP A 140 5.55 -4.37 9.34
CA ASP A 140 5.69 -4.63 10.78
C ASP A 140 5.33 -6.09 11.11
N ILE A 141 4.28 -6.63 10.49
CA ILE A 141 3.89 -8.05 10.64
C ILE A 141 4.95 -8.98 10.03
N ILE A 142 5.44 -8.70 8.82
CA ILE A 142 6.51 -9.49 8.17
C ILE A 142 7.75 -9.56 9.07
N GLU A 143 8.13 -8.44 9.69
CA GLU A 143 9.26 -8.35 10.59
C GLU A 143 9.01 -9.10 11.90
N GLU A 144 7.84 -8.91 12.52
CA GLU A 144 7.45 -9.58 13.77
C GLU A 144 7.42 -11.10 13.61
N LYS A 145 6.88 -11.60 12.50
CA LYS A 145 6.84 -13.04 12.19
C LYS A 145 8.19 -13.61 11.75
N GLY A 146 9.22 -12.77 11.62
CA GLY A 146 10.57 -13.19 11.24
C GLY A 146 10.71 -13.57 9.76
N ILE A 147 9.72 -13.27 8.92
CA ILE A 147 9.73 -13.54 7.48
C ILE A 147 10.78 -12.66 6.78
N SER A 148 11.09 -11.49 7.34
CA SER A 148 12.20 -10.61 6.90
C SER A 148 13.58 -11.29 6.91
N ARG A 149 13.71 -12.48 7.53
CA ARG A 149 14.95 -13.27 7.54
C ARG A 149 15.13 -14.12 6.28
N ALA A 150 14.09 -14.29 5.46
CA ALA A 150 14.15 -15.05 4.22
C ALA A 150 15.38 -14.64 3.37
N SER A 151 16.10 -15.65 2.86
CA SER A 151 17.32 -15.47 2.07
C SER A 151 17.03 -15.30 0.59
N THR A 152 15.92 -15.85 0.10
CA THR A 152 15.51 -15.85 -1.30
C THR A 152 14.07 -15.38 -1.44
N MET A 153 13.71 -14.94 -2.64
CA MET A 153 12.35 -14.56 -2.98
C MET A 153 11.38 -15.73 -2.85
N SER A 154 11.76 -16.93 -3.27
CA SER A 154 10.91 -18.12 -3.18
C SER A 154 10.54 -18.44 -1.74
N VAL A 155 11.52 -18.42 -0.83
CA VAL A 155 11.28 -18.62 0.62
C VAL A 155 10.38 -17.54 1.18
N PHE A 156 10.63 -16.27 0.82
CA PHE A 156 9.79 -15.15 1.24
C PHE A 156 8.34 -15.33 0.78
N LEU A 157 8.10 -15.62 -0.51
CA LEU A 157 6.75 -15.71 -1.08
C LEU A 157 5.96 -16.89 -0.51
N THR A 158 6.59 -18.04 -0.27
CA THR A 158 5.93 -19.17 0.38
C THR A 158 5.47 -18.80 1.78
N GLN A 159 6.34 -18.21 2.59
CA GLN A 159 6.01 -17.76 3.96
C GLN A 159 4.96 -16.64 3.95
N TYR A 160 5.04 -15.73 2.99
CA TYR A 160 4.10 -14.62 2.84
C TYR A 160 2.69 -15.13 2.50
N VAL A 161 2.56 -16.11 1.60
CA VAL A 161 1.25 -16.68 1.25
C VAL A 161 0.63 -17.41 2.44
N GLU A 162 1.40 -18.21 3.17
CA GLU A 162 0.95 -18.87 4.40
C GLU A 162 0.47 -17.85 5.44
N LEU A 163 1.25 -16.77 5.61
CA LEU A 163 0.87 -15.69 6.51
C LEU A 163 -0.42 -15.00 6.06
N LEU A 164 -0.55 -14.67 4.77
CA LEU A 164 -1.74 -14.02 4.24
C LEU A 164 -2.99 -14.89 4.42
N GLN A 165 -2.89 -16.19 4.17
CA GLN A 165 -3.97 -17.16 4.38
C GLN A 165 -4.44 -17.17 5.84
N SER A 166 -3.52 -17.08 6.80
CA SER A 166 -3.87 -17.05 8.24
C SER A 166 -4.72 -15.84 8.66
N TYR A 167 -4.80 -14.79 7.83
CA TYR A 167 -5.69 -13.65 8.06
C TYR A 167 -7.00 -13.72 7.26
N LEU A 168 -7.12 -14.65 6.32
CA LEU A 168 -8.30 -14.84 5.49
C LEU A 168 -9.20 -15.97 6.01
N ASP A 169 -8.61 -16.96 6.69
CA ASP A 169 -9.30 -18.06 7.37
C ASP A 169 -9.80 -17.65 8.78
#